data_AF-A0A452J1L7-F1
#
_entry.id   AF-A0A452J1L7-F1
#
_cell.length_a   1.000
_cell.length_b   1.000
_cell.length_c   1.000
_cell.angle_alpha   90.00
_cell.angle_beta   90.00
_cell.angle_gamma   90.00
#
_symmetry.space_group_name_H-M   'P 1'
#
loop_
_entity.id
_entity.type
_entity.pdbx_description
1 polymer ?
#
loop_
_entity_poly.entity_id
_entity_poly.type
_entity_poly.pdbx_seq_one_letter_code
_entity_poly.pdbx_strand_id
1 'polypeptide(L)'
;GEELRLNCRINNFSPNVITVNWFRDGQLLQAGVCHSVSIMGANGLHSIWSVLKVTPGRDEEGAVFTCRVTHAALRDSVERSYTLQPVECQREA
;
A
#
# COMPACT_ATOMS: atom_id res chain seq x y z
N GLY A 1 -4.07 16.13 -10.78
CA GLY A 1 -5.03 15.05 -10.45
C GLY A 1 -5.59 15.28 -9.07
N GLU A 2 -6.65 14.57 -8.73
CA GLU A 2 -7.14 14.45 -7.35
C GLU A 2 -6.17 13.59 -6.54
N GLU A 3 -6.05 13.83 -5.22
CA GLU A 3 -5.20 13.01 -4.33
C GLU A 3 -5.90 11.68 -4.03
N LEU A 4 -5.25 10.57 -4.36
CA LEU A 4 -5.65 9.21 -3.99
C LEU A 4 -4.87 8.73 -2.77
N ARG A 5 -5.56 8.06 -1.84
CA ARG A 5 -4.96 7.44 -0.65
C ARG A 5 -5.19 5.94 -0.64
N LEU A 6 -4.12 5.17 -0.86
CA LEU A 6 -4.14 3.72 -0.76
C LEU A 6 -3.79 3.29 0.67
N ASN A 7 -4.59 2.41 1.24
CA ASN A 7 -4.42 1.92 2.61
C ASN A 7 -4.11 0.42 2.58
N CYS A 8 -2.93 0.05 3.05
CA CYS A 8 -2.52 -1.33 3.24
C CYS A 8 -2.59 -1.67 4.73
N ARG A 9 -3.52 -2.54 5.09
CA ARG A 9 -3.73 -2.98 6.47
C ARG A 9 -2.97 -4.28 6.72
N ILE A 10 -2.12 -4.29 7.74
CA ILE A 10 -1.37 -5.48 8.17
C ILE A 10 -1.76 -5.78 9.61
N ASN A 11 -2.31 -6.96 9.87
CA ASN A 11 -2.75 -7.37 11.20
C ASN A 11 -2.14 -8.71 11.60
N ASN A 12 -2.24 -9.02 12.89
CA ASN A 12 -1.96 -10.33 13.48
C ASN A 12 -0.52 -10.83 13.26
N PHE A 13 0.48 -9.94 13.39
CA PHE A 13 1.89 -10.31 13.23
C PHE A 13 2.69 -10.16 14.53
N SER A 14 3.74 -10.97 14.69
CA SER A 14 4.70 -10.91 15.79
C SER A 14 6.00 -11.60 15.37
N PRO A 15 7.21 -11.06 15.62
CA PRO A 15 7.51 -9.84 16.41
C PRO A 15 7.10 -8.54 15.71
N ASN A 16 7.19 -7.41 16.41
CA ASN A 16 6.73 -6.09 15.92
C ASN A 16 7.58 -5.51 14.77
N VAL A 17 8.71 -6.11 14.44
CA VAL A 17 9.59 -5.70 13.36
C VAL A 17 9.04 -6.21 12.03
N ILE A 18 8.74 -5.27 11.12
CA ILE A 18 8.16 -5.55 9.81
C ILE A 18 8.68 -4.55 8.78
N THR A 19 8.79 -4.97 7.52
CA THR A 19 9.13 -4.08 6.40
C THR A 19 7.94 -4.02 5.45
N VAL A 20 7.49 -2.80 5.16
CA VAL A 20 6.41 -2.54 4.21
C VAL A 20 6.95 -1.63 3.12
N ASN A 21 6.93 -2.09 1.87
CA ASN A 21 7.38 -1.35 0.71
C ASN A 21 6.22 -1.16 -0.26
N TRP A 22 6.13 0.01 -0.86
CA TRP A 22 5.20 0.25 -1.96
C TRP A 22 5.93 0.22 -3.28
N PHE A 23 5.26 -0.30 -4.31
CA PHE A 23 5.76 -0.31 -5.67
C PHE A 23 4.71 0.28 -6.59
N ARG A 24 5.15 0.93 -7.65
CA ARG A 24 4.33 1.29 -8.80
C ARG A 24 4.93 0.63 -10.02
N ASP A 25 4.14 -0.22 -10.68
CA ASP A 25 4.56 -0.95 -11.88
C ASP A 25 5.90 -1.69 -11.69
N GLY A 26 6.12 -2.21 -10.48
CA GLY A 26 7.36 -2.90 -10.07
C GLY A 26 8.50 -1.99 -9.60
N GLN A 27 8.37 -0.67 -9.71
CA GLN A 27 9.37 0.30 -9.22
C GLN A 27 9.08 0.73 -7.78
N LEU A 28 10.11 0.71 -6.92
CA LEU A 28 9.99 1.07 -5.51
C LEU A 28 9.55 2.53 -5.34
N LEU A 29 8.50 2.75 -4.55
CA LEU A 29 8.00 4.06 -4.14
C LEU A 29 8.33 4.34 -2.68
N GLN A 30 9.01 5.46 -2.45
CA GLN A 30 9.29 5.98 -1.11
C GLN A 30 8.53 7.28 -0.81
N ALA A 31 8.27 8.09 -1.84
CA ALA A 31 7.52 9.33 -1.69
C ALA A 31 6.04 9.06 -1.38
N GLY A 32 5.46 9.87 -0.49
CA GLY A 32 4.04 9.78 -0.15
C GLY A 32 3.67 8.58 0.76
N VAL A 33 4.63 7.75 1.16
CA VAL A 33 4.42 6.62 2.06
C VAL A 33 4.45 7.09 3.52
N CYS A 34 3.47 6.68 4.31
CA CYS A 34 3.39 6.90 5.74
C CYS A 34 2.97 5.60 6.44
N HIS A 35 3.51 5.33 7.62
CA HIS A 35 3.12 4.17 8.43
C HIS A 35 2.53 4.65 9.75
N SER A 36 1.49 3.96 10.23
CA SER A 36 1.02 4.15 11.60
C SER A 36 2.04 3.58 12.59
N VAL A 37 1.92 4.00 13.85
CA VAL A 37 2.56 3.27 14.94
C VAL A 37 2.01 1.83 15.00
N SER A 38 2.85 0.90 15.46
CA SER A 38 2.45 -0.48 15.73
C SER A 38 1.63 -0.54 17.02
N ILE A 39 0.44 -1.11 16.91
CA ILE A 39 -0.47 -1.29 18.04
C ILE A 39 -0.53 -2.78 18.36
N MET A 40 -0.25 -3.13 19.61
CA MET A 40 -0.36 -4.49 20.12
C MET A 40 -1.76 -4.71 20.70
N GLY A 41 -2.45 -5.76 20.22
CA GLY A 41 -3.74 -6.18 20.75
C GLY A 41 -3.59 -7.02 22.03
N ALA A 42 -4.70 -7.26 22.72
CA ALA A 42 -4.75 -8.11 23.92
C ALA A 42 -4.33 -9.58 23.65
N ASN A 43 -4.39 -10.01 22.39
CA ASN A 43 -3.89 -11.29 21.91
C ASN A 43 -2.36 -11.37 21.76
N GLY A 44 -1.63 -10.28 22.08
CA GLY A 44 -0.18 -10.20 21.92
C GLY A 44 0.30 -10.05 20.48
N LEU A 45 -0.61 -9.78 19.53
CA LEU A 45 -0.28 -9.58 18.13
C LEU A 45 -0.32 -8.11 17.73
N HIS A 46 0.52 -7.74 16.78
CA HIS A 46 0.66 -6.38 16.30
C HIS A 46 -0.21 -6.12 15.06
N SER A 47 -0.60 -4.86 14.89
CA SER A 47 -1.27 -4.34 13.70
C SER A 47 -0.72 -2.97 13.32
N ILE A 48 -0.55 -2.73 12.03
CA ILE A 48 -0.13 -1.45 11.45
C ILE A 48 -0.93 -1.13 10.19
N TRP A 49 -0.96 0.16 9.85
CA TRP A 49 -1.43 0.66 8.57
C TRP A 49 -0.27 1.30 7.83
N SER A 50 -0.18 1.02 6.53
CA SER A 50 0.65 1.79 5.61
C SER A 50 -0.25 2.52 4.64
N VAL A 51 -0.02 3.83 4.50
CA VAL A 51 -0.77 4.71 3.61
C VAL A 51 0.18 5.21 2.53
N LEU A 52 -0.22 5.08 1.27
CA LEU A 52 0.44 5.70 0.14
C LEU A 52 -0.45 6.81 -0.40
N LYS A 53 0.06 8.05 -0.41
CA LYS A 53 -0.57 9.19 -1.05
C LYS A 53 -0.01 9.35 -2.46
N VAL A 54 -0.89 9.37 -3.45
CA VAL A 54 -0.53 9.55 -4.85
C VAL A 54 -1.40 10.65 -5.43
N THR A 55 -0.82 11.52 -6.25
CA THR A 55 -1.59 12.47 -7.06
C THR A 55 -1.49 12.03 -8.52
N PRO A 56 -2.34 11.09 -8.98
CA PRO A 56 -2.27 10.58 -10.33
C PRO A 56 -2.39 11.69 -11.38
N GLY A 57 -1.48 11.66 -12.35
CA GLY A 57 -1.59 12.37 -13.62
C GLY A 57 -2.26 11.48 -14.68
N ARG A 58 -2.43 12.01 -15.90
CA ARG A 58 -2.96 11.23 -17.05
C ARG A 58 -2.07 10.03 -17.38
N ASP A 59 -0.77 10.13 -17.13
CA ASP A 59 0.20 9.06 -17.38
C ASP A 59 0.17 7.93 -16.33
N GLU A 60 -0.67 8.04 -15.30
CA GLU A 60 -0.80 7.02 -14.25
C GLU A 60 -2.05 6.15 -14.41
N GLU A 61 -2.86 6.40 -15.43
CA GLU A 61 -4.02 5.59 -15.73
C GLU A 61 -3.61 4.13 -16.01
N GLY A 62 -4.19 3.19 -15.26
CA GLY A 62 -3.82 1.78 -15.34
C GLY A 62 -2.55 1.38 -14.58
N ALA A 63 -1.86 2.30 -13.90
CA ALA A 63 -0.69 1.96 -13.09
C ALA A 63 -1.08 1.03 -11.93
N VAL A 64 -0.20 0.07 -11.62
CA VAL A 64 -0.41 -0.94 -10.58
C VAL A 64 0.41 -0.59 -9.34
N PHE A 65 -0.28 -0.25 -8.27
CA PHE A 65 0.33 -0.04 -6.96
C PHE A 65 0.34 -1.32 -6.16
N THR A 66 1.51 -1.72 -5.66
CA THR A 66 1.67 -2.95 -4.88
C THR A 66 2.23 -2.64 -3.50
N CYS A 67 1.50 -3.03 -2.46
CA CYS A 67 1.99 -3.10 -1.09
C CYS A 67 2.66 -4.46 -0.88
N ARG A 68 3.97 -4.46 -0.63
CA ARG A 68 4.75 -5.66 -0.32
C ARG A 68 5.17 -5.66 1.13
N VAL A 69 4.88 -6.76 1.81
CA VAL A 69 5.14 -6.96 3.22
C VAL A 69 6.15 -8.08 3.40
N THR A 70 7.23 -7.78 4.12
CA THR A 70 8.24 -8.76 4.54
C THR A 70 8.27 -8.82 6.06
N HIS A 71 8.20 -10.03 6.60
CA HIS A 71 8.15 -10.28 8.04
C HIS A 71 8.84 -11.60 8.38
N ALA A 72 9.46 -11.70 9.56
CA ALA A 72 10.25 -12.86 9.96
C ALA A 72 9.43 -14.17 10.10
N ALA A 73 8.12 -14.08 10.31
CA ALA A 73 7.22 -15.23 10.36
C ALA A 73 6.79 -15.73 8.97
N LEU A 74 7.11 -14.99 7.90
CA LEU A 74 6.81 -15.36 6.54
C LEU A 74 8.05 -15.94 5.84
N ARG A 75 7.88 -17.03 5.09
CA ARG A 75 8.94 -17.59 4.24
C ARG A 75 9.25 -16.67 3.06
N ASP A 76 8.19 -16.11 2.48
CA ASP A 76 8.23 -15.24 1.31
C ASP A 76 7.45 -13.96 1.58
N SER A 77 7.73 -12.89 0.83
CA SER A 77 6.97 -11.64 0.96
C SER A 77 5.54 -11.80 0.49
N VAL A 78 4.60 -11.15 1.17
CA VAL A 78 3.20 -11.09 0.77
C VAL A 78 2.93 -9.76 0.06
N GLU A 79 2.24 -9.83 -1.07
CA GLU A 79 1.95 -8.67 -1.91
C GLU A 79 0.44 -8.48 -2.11
N ARG A 80 0.00 -7.22 -2.15
CA ARG A 80 -1.34 -6.84 -2.56
C ARG A 80 -1.27 -5.68 -3.53
N SER A 81 -1.92 -5.84 -4.68
CA SER A 81 -1.89 -4.88 -5.77
C SER A 81 -3.26 -4.22 -5.96
N TYR A 82 -3.23 -2.97 -6.40
CA TYR A 82 -4.37 -2.17 -6.79
C TYR A 82 -4.05 -1.46 -8.10
N THR A 83 -4.90 -1.64 -9.10
CA THR A 83 -4.79 -0.96 -10.40
C THR A 83 -5.56 0.34 -10.35
N LEU A 84 -4.92 1.46 -10.72
CA LEU A 84 -5.61 2.72 -10.93
C LEU A 84 -6.65 2.58 -12.02
N GLN A 85 -7.88 2.93 -11.69
CA GLN A 85 -8.92 3.05 -12.71
C GLN A 85 -8.64 4.29 -13.55
N PRO A 86 -8.77 4.20 -14.89
CA PRO A 86 -8.70 5.37 -15.75
C PRO A 86 -9.78 6.38 -15.33
N VAL A 87 -9.45 7.66 -15.42
CA VAL A 87 -10.43 8.73 -15.30
C VAL A 87 -11.29 8.63 -16.54
N GLU A 88 -12.46 8.02 -16.41
CA GLU A 88 -13.39 7.91 -17.52
C GLU A 88 -13.79 9.32 -17.96
N CYS A 89 -13.28 9.76 -19.12
CA CYS A 89 -13.77 10.96 -19.77
C CYS A 89 -15.19 10.65 -20.25
N GLN A 90 -16.20 11.00 -19.46
CA GLN A 90 -17.59 10.84 -19.84
C GLN A 90 -17.83 11.68 -21.10
N ARG A 91 -17.92 11.01 -22.26
CA ARG A 91 -18.47 11.57 -23.48
C ARG A 91 -19.95 11.83 -23.21
N GLU A 92 -20.31 13.06 -22.87
CA GLU A 92 -21.69 13.51 -23.10
C GLU A 92 -21.90 13.60 -24.61
N ALA A 93 -22.86 12.82 -25.09
CA ALA A 93 -23.32 12.77 -26.48
C ALA A 93 -24.25 13.94 -26.79
#